data_AF-A0A090YZ71-F1
#
_entry.id   AF-A0A090YZ71-F1
#
_cell.length_a   1.000
_cell.length_b   1.000
_cell.length_c   1.000
_cell.angle_alpha   90.00
_cell.angle_beta   90.00
_cell.angle_gamma   90.00
#
_symmetry.space_group_name_H-M   'P 1'
#
loop_
_entity.id
_entity.type
_entity.pdbx_description
1 polymer ?
#
loop_
_entity_poly.entity_id
_entity_poly.type
_entity_poly.pdbx_seq_one_letter_code
_entity_poly.pdbx_strand_id
1 'polypeptide(L)'
;MTRELTYEVDGQKIIGQVADIYQYHTGGDFIGLIVHGSVVKGGVIPGSSDIDFHLYLKETAFEKQGVLPLELYLEIHRDLSKIDTKPFSYIQCEALTDKLPEGFVGPVPGAYQIVAGRLPVKEATNEQLKQTAIKALNNIIVVPKYFSTLLDHGKERLDRVVRLLSTQVSPTIYHVLSHVHHDAIEVWQMPKNKAIHFLPEDEMKNIAIQFYECTKRYYSDESSVADALDMVYNGSKFFESVKVWFENQK
;
A
#
# COMPACT_ATOMS: atom_id res chain seq x y z
N MET A 1 23.39 9.23 12.11
CA MET A 1 21.92 9.21 12.05
C MET A 1 21.53 8.37 10.85
N THR A 2 20.85 7.25 11.06
CA THR A 2 20.43 6.32 10.01
C THR A 2 19.27 6.93 9.20
N ARG A 3 19.24 6.71 7.87
CA ARG A 3 18.23 7.26 6.95
C ARG A 3 16.78 6.93 7.35
N GLU A 4 16.56 5.81 8.03
CA GLU A 4 15.23 5.41 8.53
C GLU A 4 14.65 6.41 9.54
N LEU A 5 15.47 6.94 10.46
CA LEU A 5 15.04 7.97 11.42
C LEU A 5 14.66 9.29 10.72
N THR A 6 15.24 9.58 9.55
CA THR A 6 14.90 10.78 8.76
C THR A 6 13.53 10.64 8.12
N TYR A 7 13.18 9.46 7.58
CA TYR A 7 11.87 9.20 6.98
C TYR A 7 10.75 9.20 8.00
N GLU A 8 11.01 8.78 9.24
CA GLU A 8 10.06 8.90 10.34
C GLU A 8 9.74 10.36 10.65
N VAL A 9 10.76 11.22 10.76
CA VAL A 9 10.57 12.67 11.06
C VAL A 9 9.85 13.39 9.92
N ASP A 10 10.27 13.18 8.68
CA ASP A 10 9.63 13.79 7.50
C ASP A 10 8.17 13.29 7.36
N GLY A 11 7.95 11.99 7.58
CA GLY A 11 6.62 11.38 7.57
C GLY A 11 5.69 11.99 8.62
N GLN A 12 6.13 12.12 9.87
CA GLN A 12 5.30 12.69 10.94
C GLN A 12 4.90 14.14 10.66
N LYS A 13 5.78 14.94 10.05
CA LYS A 13 5.45 16.31 9.64
C LYS A 13 4.33 16.32 8.59
N ILE A 14 4.49 15.53 7.52
CA ILE A 14 3.48 15.44 6.45
C ILE A 14 2.15 14.93 7.02
N ILE A 15 2.19 13.88 7.85
CA ILE A 15 1.02 13.29 8.51
C ILE A 15 0.24 14.34 9.32
N GLY A 16 0.93 15.18 10.11
CA GLY A 16 0.29 16.27 10.85
C GLY A 16 -0.43 17.26 9.93
N GLN A 17 0.23 17.71 8.86
CA GLN A 17 -0.37 18.65 7.90
C GLN A 17 -1.59 18.04 7.19
N VAL A 18 -1.53 16.76 6.82
CA VAL A 18 -2.65 16.05 6.21
C VAL A 18 -3.83 15.92 7.18
N ALA A 19 -3.54 15.60 8.46
CA ALA A 19 -4.57 15.51 9.49
C ALA A 19 -5.29 16.84 9.71
N ASP A 20 -4.56 17.95 9.77
CA ASP A 20 -5.14 19.29 9.90
C ASP A 20 -6.07 19.62 8.72
N ILE A 21 -5.64 19.32 7.49
CA ILE A 21 -6.44 19.56 6.27
C ILE A 21 -7.73 18.73 6.30
N TYR A 22 -7.63 17.41 6.55
CA TYR A 22 -8.82 16.56 6.55
C TYR A 22 -9.80 16.94 7.66
N GLN A 23 -9.33 17.24 8.88
CA GLN A 23 -10.19 17.69 9.96
C GLN A 23 -10.88 19.01 9.64
N TYR A 24 -10.14 19.98 9.11
CA TYR A 24 -10.68 21.30 8.78
C TYR A 24 -11.83 21.20 7.77
N HIS A 25 -11.64 20.48 6.67
CA HIS A 25 -12.62 20.40 5.59
C HIS A 25 -13.82 19.50 5.91
N THR A 26 -13.63 18.45 6.72
CA THR A 26 -14.71 17.50 7.05
C THR A 26 -15.49 17.88 8.31
N GLY A 27 -14.93 18.76 9.14
CA GLY A 27 -15.63 19.41 10.25
C GLY A 27 -16.42 18.45 11.14
N GLY A 28 -17.73 18.70 11.26
CA GLY A 28 -18.61 17.93 12.14
C GLY A 28 -18.84 16.48 11.70
N ASP A 29 -18.48 16.10 10.47
CA ASP A 29 -18.59 14.73 9.98
C ASP A 29 -17.33 13.89 10.24
N PHE A 30 -16.22 14.52 10.67
CA PHE A 30 -14.99 13.82 11.01
C PHE A 30 -15.19 12.81 12.16
N ILE A 31 -14.74 11.57 11.97
CA ILE A 31 -14.73 10.53 13.02
C ILE A 31 -13.30 10.19 13.42
N GLY A 32 -12.43 9.96 12.43
CA GLY A 32 -11.04 9.64 12.70
C GLY A 32 -10.20 9.52 11.43
N LEU A 33 -8.90 9.59 11.62
CA LEU A 33 -7.90 9.42 10.59
C LEU A 33 -6.85 8.45 11.10
N ILE A 34 -6.61 7.41 10.33
CA ILE A 34 -5.47 6.53 10.55
C ILE A 34 -4.47 6.68 9.41
N VAL A 35 -3.20 6.52 9.75
CA VAL A 35 -2.13 6.32 8.77
C VAL A 35 -1.69 4.86 8.84
N HIS A 36 -1.36 4.26 7.70
CA HIS A 36 -0.91 2.87 7.60
C HIS A 36 0.15 2.71 6.52
N GLY A 37 0.50 1.46 6.19
CA GLY A 37 1.45 1.16 5.14
C GLY A 37 2.91 1.31 5.58
N SER A 38 3.79 1.66 4.64
CA SER A 38 5.24 1.59 4.86
C SER A 38 5.77 2.64 5.84
N VAL A 39 5.07 3.76 6.02
CA VAL A 39 5.45 4.81 6.98
C VAL A 39 5.26 4.37 8.43
N VAL A 40 4.31 3.47 8.71
CA VAL A 40 4.09 2.91 10.05
C VAL A 40 4.93 1.66 10.27
N LYS A 41 4.98 0.77 9.28
CA LYS A 41 5.61 -0.54 9.42
C LYS A 41 7.10 -0.56 9.12
N GLY A 42 7.63 0.51 8.53
CA GLY A 42 8.98 0.55 7.98
C GLY A 42 9.10 -0.12 6.60
N GLY A 43 10.31 -0.07 6.05
CA GLY A 43 10.59 -0.49 4.68
C GLY A 43 10.17 0.55 3.63
N VAL A 44 10.27 1.83 3.97
CA VAL A 44 10.07 2.96 3.05
C VAL A 44 11.12 2.92 1.93
N ILE A 45 10.66 3.08 0.69
CA ILE A 45 11.52 3.25 -0.49
C ILE A 45 11.33 4.68 -1.00
N PRO A 46 12.33 5.57 -0.88
CA PRO A 46 12.24 6.96 -1.35
C PRO A 46 11.83 7.03 -2.82
N GLY A 47 10.98 7.99 -3.16
CA GLY A 47 10.46 8.15 -4.54
C GLY A 47 9.45 7.08 -4.96
N SER A 48 9.29 5.99 -4.21
CA SER A 48 8.31 4.92 -4.48
C SER A 48 7.18 4.80 -3.46
N SER A 49 7.49 4.99 -2.17
CA SER A 49 6.57 4.77 -1.07
C SER A 49 5.59 5.93 -0.93
N ASP A 50 4.34 5.59 -0.65
CA ASP A 50 3.27 6.55 -0.35
C ASP A 50 3.10 6.71 1.17
N ILE A 51 2.34 7.74 1.55
CA ILE A 51 1.74 7.87 2.88
C ILE A 51 0.25 7.55 2.73
N ASP A 52 -0.15 6.40 3.28
CA ASP A 52 -1.49 5.85 3.11
C ASP A 52 -2.39 6.18 4.30
N PHE A 53 -3.58 6.69 4.04
CA PHE A 53 -4.57 7.07 5.03
C PHE A 53 -5.92 6.38 4.80
N HIS A 54 -6.60 6.07 5.90
CA HIS A 54 -8.05 5.93 5.88
C HIS A 54 -8.69 7.07 6.67
N LEU A 55 -9.57 7.82 6.01
CA LEU A 55 -10.34 8.90 6.58
C LEU A 55 -11.76 8.40 6.88
N TYR A 56 -12.08 8.25 8.16
CA TYR A 56 -13.39 7.81 8.61
C TYR A 56 -14.31 9.01 8.86
N LEU A 57 -15.45 9.01 8.19
CA LEU A 57 -16.46 10.06 8.25
C LEU A 57 -17.84 9.48 8.57
N LYS A 58 -18.75 10.32 9.05
CA LYS A 58 -20.16 9.97 9.18
C LYS A 58 -20.76 9.66 7.82
N GLU A 59 -21.74 8.77 7.79
CA GLU A 59 -22.49 8.41 6.57
C GLU A 59 -23.12 9.65 5.90
N THR A 60 -23.43 10.70 6.68
CA THR A 60 -23.94 11.99 6.20
C THR A 60 -22.98 12.80 5.34
N ALA A 61 -21.67 12.51 5.38
CA ALA A 61 -20.67 13.18 4.55
C ALA A 61 -20.66 12.69 3.09
N PHE A 62 -21.33 11.57 2.80
CA PHE A 62 -21.28 10.92 1.49
C PHE A 62 -22.56 11.15 0.70
N GLU A 63 -22.42 11.25 -0.62
CA GLU A 63 -23.52 11.15 -1.57
C GLU A 63 -24.03 9.71 -1.67
N LYS A 64 -25.20 9.52 -2.32
CA LYS A 64 -25.86 8.20 -2.44
C LYS A 64 -25.00 7.13 -3.09
N GLN A 65 -24.02 7.52 -3.90
CA GLN A 65 -23.09 6.64 -4.59
C GLN A 65 -21.89 6.24 -3.71
N GLY A 66 -21.83 6.68 -2.45
CA GLY A 66 -20.74 6.39 -1.54
C GLY A 66 -19.47 7.21 -1.81
N VAL A 67 -19.61 8.38 -2.42
CA VAL A 67 -18.50 9.32 -2.71
C VAL A 67 -18.71 10.62 -1.94
N LEU A 68 -17.63 11.34 -1.64
CA LEU A 68 -17.74 12.69 -1.10
C LEU A 68 -18.27 13.67 -2.16
N PRO A 69 -18.92 14.78 -1.75
CA PRO A 69 -19.25 15.87 -2.64
C PRO A 69 -18.03 16.37 -3.40
N LEU A 70 -18.21 16.73 -4.68
CA LEU A 70 -17.11 17.18 -5.55
C LEU A 70 -16.38 18.40 -4.98
N GLU A 71 -17.12 19.36 -4.42
CA GLU A 71 -16.56 20.57 -3.83
C GLU A 71 -15.59 20.23 -2.71
N LEU A 72 -15.93 19.25 -1.87
CA LEU A 72 -15.08 18.79 -0.77
C LEU A 72 -13.78 18.16 -1.30
N TYR A 73 -13.84 17.34 -2.35
CA TYR A 73 -12.65 16.81 -3.01
C TYR A 73 -11.74 17.93 -3.54
N LEU A 74 -12.31 18.94 -4.19
CA LEU A 74 -11.56 20.04 -4.79
C LEU A 74 -10.89 20.92 -3.73
N GLU A 75 -11.58 21.21 -2.63
CA GLU A 75 -11.04 22.01 -1.52
C GLU A 75 -9.92 21.29 -0.78
N ILE A 76 -10.13 20.02 -0.43
CA ILE A 76 -9.11 19.17 0.18
C ILE A 76 -7.89 19.07 -0.75
N HIS A 77 -8.09 18.78 -2.04
CA HIS A 77 -6.98 18.61 -2.97
C HIS A 77 -6.18 19.90 -3.15
N ARG A 78 -6.86 21.07 -3.20
CA ARG A 78 -6.20 22.37 -3.26
C ARG A 78 -5.23 22.58 -2.10
N ASP A 79 -5.59 22.15 -0.90
CA ASP A 79 -4.70 22.31 0.27
C ASP A 79 -3.64 21.22 0.35
N LEU A 80 -3.98 19.97 0.02
CA LEU A 80 -2.99 18.88 -0.07
C LEU A 80 -1.89 19.20 -1.08
N SER A 81 -2.22 19.85 -2.20
CA SER A 81 -1.25 20.23 -3.25
C SER A 81 -0.14 21.19 -2.78
N LYS A 82 -0.29 21.78 -1.60
CA LYS A 82 0.69 22.70 -1.00
C LYS A 82 1.73 21.99 -0.12
N ILE A 83 1.53 20.70 0.15
CA ILE A 83 2.45 19.91 0.97
C ILE A 83 3.60 19.39 0.09
N ASP A 84 4.84 19.59 0.53
CA ASP A 84 5.99 18.88 -0.03
C ASP A 84 5.96 17.43 0.47
N THR A 85 5.69 16.49 -0.44
CA THR A 85 5.55 15.07 -0.09
C THR A 85 6.88 14.36 0.03
N LYS A 86 8.00 14.99 -0.33
CA LYS A 86 9.31 14.32 -0.28
C LYS A 86 9.65 13.85 1.14
N PRO A 87 10.27 12.67 1.27
CA PRO A 87 10.76 11.79 0.20
C PRO A 87 9.74 10.76 -0.32
N PHE A 88 8.47 10.89 0.06
CA PHE A 88 7.38 10.04 -0.40
C PHE A 88 6.85 10.52 -1.75
N SER A 89 6.26 9.59 -2.49
CA SER A 89 5.74 9.87 -3.83
C SER A 89 4.39 10.57 -3.76
N TYR A 90 3.48 10.09 -2.91
CA TYR A 90 2.11 10.59 -2.82
C TYR A 90 1.55 10.52 -1.41
N ILE A 91 0.53 11.36 -1.18
CA ILE A 91 -0.46 11.18 -0.11
C ILE A 91 -1.63 10.41 -0.73
N GLN A 92 -1.92 9.22 -0.21
CA GLN A 92 -3.05 8.39 -0.64
C GLN A 92 -4.07 8.31 0.49
N CYS A 93 -5.35 8.49 0.15
CA CYS A 93 -6.41 8.43 1.15
C CYS A 93 -7.65 7.74 0.59
N GLU A 94 -8.19 6.81 1.37
CA GLU A 94 -9.51 6.25 1.16
C GLU A 94 -10.49 6.86 2.18
N ALA A 95 -11.56 7.48 1.69
CA ALA A 95 -12.64 7.98 2.54
C ALA A 95 -13.64 6.84 2.81
N LEU A 96 -13.86 6.54 4.09
CA LEU A 96 -14.66 5.42 4.55
C LEU A 96 -15.76 5.89 5.51
N THR A 97 -16.87 5.15 5.57
CA THR A 97 -17.88 5.36 6.60
C THR A 97 -17.45 4.70 7.92
N ASP A 98 -18.26 4.83 8.98
CA ASP A 98 -18.06 4.13 10.24
C ASP A 98 -18.38 2.61 10.18
N LYS A 99 -18.68 2.09 8.99
CA LYS A 99 -18.97 0.68 8.73
C LYS A 99 -18.05 0.15 7.63
N LEU A 100 -17.53 -1.06 7.82
CA LEU A 100 -16.81 -1.75 6.76
C LEU A 100 -17.81 -2.24 5.70
N PRO A 101 -17.48 -2.12 4.40
CA PRO A 101 -18.24 -2.80 3.36
C PRO A 101 -18.26 -4.31 3.57
N GLU A 102 -19.30 -4.98 3.06
CA GLU A 102 -19.42 -6.44 3.19
C GLU A 102 -18.22 -7.16 2.56
N GLY A 103 -17.62 -8.08 3.32
CA GLY A 103 -16.45 -8.86 2.88
C GLY A 103 -15.10 -8.14 3.00
N PHE A 104 -15.07 -6.90 3.48
CA PHE A 104 -13.84 -6.18 3.79
C PHE A 104 -13.38 -6.47 5.21
N VAL A 105 -12.06 -6.42 5.42
CA VAL A 105 -11.44 -6.56 6.74
C VAL A 105 -11.02 -5.19 7.26
N GLY A 106 -11.06 -5.00 8.58
CA GLY A 106 -10.64 -3.75 9.19
C GLY A 106 -9.13 -3.55 9.16
N PRO A 107 -8.65 -2.42 9.71
CA PRO A 107 -7.21 -2.20 9.88
C PRO A 107 -6.57 -3.34 10.68
N VAL A 108 -5.35 -3.71 10.31
CA VAL A 108 -4.62 -4.79 10.99
C VAL A 108 -4.02 -4.26 12.28
N PRO A 109 -4.25 -4.91 13.45
CA PRO A 109 -3.68 -4.47 14.71
C PRO A 109 -2.16 -4.28 14.62
N GLY A 110 -1.66 -3.14 15.08
CA GLY A 110 -0.22 -2.80 15.06
C GLY A 110 0.37 -2.41 13.70
N ALA A 111 -0.43 -2.40 12.63
CA ALA A 111 -0.01 -2.02 11.27
C ALA A 111 -0.49 -0.62 10.84
N TYR A 112 -1.10 0.14 11.75
CA TYR A 112 -1.59 1.49 11.57
C TYR A 112 -1.37 2.33 12.83
N GLN A 113 -1.51 3.65 12.71
CA GLN A 113 -1.55 4.58 13.83
C GLN A 113 -2.79 5.47 13.70
N ILE A 114 -3.49 5.70 14.81
CA ILE A 114 -4.54 6.72 14.88
C ILE A 114 -3.83 8.07 14.99
N VAL A 115 -3.95 8.89 13.95
CA VAL A 115 -3.36 10.23 13.89
C VAL A 115 -4.32 11.25 14.52
N ALA A 116 -5.63 11.01 14.36
CA ALA A 116 -6.67 11.89 14.86
C ALA A 116 -7.99 11.15 15.08
N GLY A 117 -8.78 11.63 16.06
CA GLY A 117 -10.11 11.08 16.36
C GLY A 117 -10.03 9.66 16.91
N ARG A 118 -10.83 8.75 16.35
CA ARG A 118 -10.90 7.34 16.78
C ARG A 118 -11.05 6.39 15.59
N LEU A 119 -10.70 5.12 15.77
CA LEU A 119 -11.05 4.05 14.84
C LEU A 119 -12.52 3.62 15.08
N PRO A 120 -13.43 3.75 14.10
CA PRO A 120 -14.84 3.38 14.31
C PRO A 120 -15.17 1.92 13.97
N VAL A 121 -14.28 1.22 13.27
CA VAL A 121 -14.47 -0.16 12.82
C VAL A 121 -13.66 -1.13 13.68
N LYS A 122 -14.05 -2.40 13.68
CA LYS A 122 -13.25 -3.45 14.33
C LYS A 122 -11.99 -3.70 13.53
N GLU A 123 -10.90 -3.98 14.22
CA GLU A 123 -9.66 -4.43 13.61
C GLU A 123 -9.82 -5.83 12.98
N ALA A 124 -8.96 -6.16 12.01
CA ALA A 124 -8.94 -7.48 11.40
C ALA A 124 -8.52 -8.56 12.40
N THR A 125 -9.18 -9.72 12.32
CA THR A 125 -8.74 -10.92 13.04
C THR A 125 -7.71 -11.71 12.23
N ASN A 126 -6.95 -12.55 12.93
CA ASN A 126 -6.00 -13.47 12.30
C ASN A 126 -6.67 -14.36 11.23
N GLU A 127 -7.84 -14.91 11.54
CA GLU A 127 -8.60 -15.78 10.63
C GLU A 127 -9.05 -15.03 9.37
N GLN A 128 -9.50 -13.77 9.53
CA GLN A 128 -9.89 -12.92 8.40
C GLN A 128 -8.71 -12.63 7.47
N LEU A 129 -7.51 -12.39 8.02
CA LEU A 129 -6.30 -12.17 7.23
C LEU A 129 -5.88 -13.43 6.49
N LYS A 130 -5.97 -14.59 7.13
CA LYS A 130 -5.69 -15.89 6.48
C LYS A 130 -6.67 -16.19 5.36
N GLN A 131 -7.96 -15.96 5.57
CA GLN A 131 -8.99 -16.13 4.53
C GLN A 131 -8.76 -15.18 3.36
N THR A 132 -8.44 -13.91 3.65
CA THR A 132 -8.08 -12.91 2.63
C THR A 132 -6.86 -13.35 1.83
N ALA A 133 -5.83 -13.88 2.50
CA ALA A 133 -4.64 -14.41 1.85
C ALA A 133 -4.96 -15.57 0.91
N ILE A 134 -5.73 -16.57 1.37
CA ILE A 134 -6.16 -17.69 0.52
C ILE A 134 -6.94 -17.20 -0.70
N LYS A 135 -7.86 -16.24 -0.52
CA LYS A 135 -8.62 -15.65 -1.62
C LYS A 135 -7.70 -14.91 -2.61
N ALA A 136 -6.74 -14.14 -2.12
CA ALA A 136 -5.79 -13.42 -2.97
C ALA A 136 -4.88 -14.38 -3.75
N LEU A 137 -4.31 -15.39 -3.09
CA LEU A 137 -3.42 -16.38 -3.70
C LEU A 137 -4.13 -17.21 -4.78
N ASN A 138 -5.40 -17.58 -4.57
CA ASN A 138 -6.21 -18.26 -5.60
C ASN A 138 -6.46 -17.41 -6.85
N ASN A 139 -6.39 -16.08 -6.74
CA ASN A 139 -6.70 -15.15 -7.82
C ASN A 139 -5.45 -14.48 -8.42
N ILE A 140 -4.25 -15.03 -8.17
CA ILE A 140 -3.02 -14.47 -8.73
C ILE A 140 -3.05 -14.49 -10.26
N ILE A 141 -2.80 -13.32 -10.84
CA ILE A 141 -2.64 -13.14 -12.28
C ILE A 141 -1.15 -12.90 -12.54
N VAL A 142 -0.50 -13.86 -13.19
CA VAL A 142 0.95 -13.81 -13.49
C VAL A 142 1.30 -12.62 -14.38
N VAL A 143 0.47 -12.37 -15.39
CA VAL A 143 0.63 -11.24 -16.33
C VAL A 143 -0.59 -10.34 -16.21
N PRO A 144 -0.56 -9.30 -15.36
CA PRO A 144 -1.68 -8.41 -15.17
C PRO A 144 -2.08 -7.67 -16.46
N LYS A 145 -3.38 -7.41 -16.64
CA LYS A 145 -3.90 -6.77 -17.87
C LYS A 145 -3.24 -5.43 -18.19
N TYR A 146 -2.85 -4.65 -17.17
CA TYR A 146 -2.22 -3.34 -17.39
C TYR A 146 -0.84 -3.44 -18.06
N PHE A 147 -0.21 -4.62 -18.13
CA PHE A 147 1.02 -4.83 -18.91
C PHE A 147 0.82 -4.64 -20.40
N SER A 148 -0.42 -4.70 -20.91
CA SER A 148 -0.69 -4.40 -22.33
C SER A 148 -0.23 -2.99 -22.72
N THR A 149 -0.12 -2.07 -21.76
CA THR A 149 0.35 -0.71 -21.97
C THR A 149 1.86 -0.61 -22.24
N LEU A 150 2.63 -1.69 -22.06
CA LEU A 150 4.04 -1.76 -22.44
C LEU A 150 4.26 -1.74 -23.97
N LEU A 151 3.19 -2.00 -24.73
CA LEU A 151 3.20 -1.84 -26.19
C LEU A 151 3.09 -0.37 -26.61
N ASP A 152 2.69 0.51 -25.70
CA ASP A 152 2.55 1.94 -25.93
C ASP A 152 3.85 2.68 -25.58
N HIS A 153 4.13 3.79 -26.26
CA HIS A 153 5.23 4.70 -25.92
C HIS A 153 4.70 6.12 -25.67
N GLY A 154 5.27 6.81 -24.68
CA GLY A 154 4.83 8.15 -24.27
C GLY A 154 5.02 8.38 -22.77
N LYS A 155 4.91 9.65 -22.34
CA LYS A 155 5.24 10.09 -20.98
C LYS A 155 4.54 9.26 -19.89
N GLU A 156 5.28 8.94 -18.83
CA GLU A 156 4.82 8.36 -17.55
C GLU A 156 4.12 6.99 -17.63
N ARG A 157 4.07 6.36 -18.80
CA ARG A 157 3.41 5.06 -18.98
C ARG A 157 4.14 3.94 -18.24
N LEU A 158 5.46 3.90 -18.37
CA LEU A 158 6.29 2.90 -17.73
C LEU A 158 6.25 3.06 -16.20
N ASP A 159 6.31 4.31 -15.72
CA ASP A 159 6.20 4.71 -14.32
C ASP A 159 4.88 4.20 -13.71
N ARG A 160 3.77 4.37 -14.44
CA ARG A 160 2.47 3.84 -14.04
C ARG A 160 2.47 2.31 -13.93
N VAL A 161 3.11 1.60 -14.85
CA VAL A 161 3.19 0.13 -14.83
C VAL A 161 3.98 -0.34 -13.62
N VAL A 162 5.18 0.20 -13.38
CA VAL A 162 6.03 -0.23 -12.25
C VAL A 162 5.44 0.16 -10.90
N ARG A 163 4.69 1.26 -10.83
CA ARG A 163 3.93 1.66 -9.65
C ARG A 163 2.79 0.68 -9.36
N LEU A 164 1.94 0.35 -10.34
CA LEU A 164 0.88 -0.64 -10.19
C LEU A 164 1.44 -2.03 -9.81
N LEU A 165 2.61 -2.38 -10.35
CA LEU A 165 3.26 -3.63 -10.00
C LEU A 165 3.72 -3.64 -8.54
N SER A 166 4.24 -2.52 -8.03
CA SER A 166 4.68 -2.37 -6.64
C SER A 166 3.53 -2.53 -5.63
N THR A 167 2.33 -2.06 -5.99
CA THR A 167 1.11 -2.23 -5.16
C THR A 167 0.56 -3.65 -5.17
N GLN A 168 1.05 -4.52 -6.06
CA GLN A 168 0.64 -5.93 -6.13
C GLN A 168 1.70 -6.89 -5.56
N VAL A 169 2.98 -6.67 -5.87
CA VAL A 169 4.08 -7.51 -5.35
C VAL A 169 4.14 -7.45 -3.82
N SER A 170 4.02 -6.25 -3.23
CA SER A 170 4.13 -6.09 -1.78
C SER A 170 3.04 -6.87 -1.03
N PRO A 171 1.73 -6.69 -1.32
CA PRO A 171 0.68 -7.47 -0.65
C PRO A 171 0.79 -8.98 -0.89
N THR A 172 1.19 -9.42 -2.08
CA THR A 172 1.36 -10.86 -2.38
C THR A 172 2.38 -11.52 -1.45
N ILE A 173 3.47 -10.84 -1.11
CA ILE A 173 4.44 -11.34 -0.10
C ILE A 173 3.74 -11.59 1.24
N TYR A 174 2.97 -10.61 1.74
CA TYR A 174 2.26 -10.76 3.01
C TYR A 174 1.17 -11.84 2.94
N HIS A 175 0.53 -12.05 1.79
CA HIS A 175 -0.44 -13.13 1.62
C HIS A 175 0.23 -14.52 1.66
N VAL A 176 1.37 -14.69 0.99
CA VAL A 176 2.16 -15.93 1.10
C VAL A 176 2.51 -16.21 2.55
N LEU A 177 3.06 -15.21 3.26
CA LEU A 177 3.44 -15.35 4.66
C LEU A 177 2.24 -15.61 5.57
N SER A 178 1.11 -14.92 5.36
CA SER A 178 -0.12 -15.14 6.14
C SER A 178 -0.67 -16.56 5.94
N HIS A 179 -0.43 -17.17 4.78
CA HIS A 179 -0.85 -18.54 4.51
C HIS A 179 0.00 -19.56 5.28
N VAL A 180 1.32 -19.36 5.37
CA VAL A 180 2.25 -20.33 5.97
C VAL A 180 2.46 -20.13 7.48
N HIS A 181 2.31 -18.91 8.00
CA HIS A 181 2.54 -18.62 9.41
C HIS A 181 1.26 -18.81 10.26
N HIS A 182 1.44 -19.14 11.54
CA HIS A 182 0.32 -19.26 12.47
C HIS A 182 -0.34 -17.91 12.75
N ASP A 183 0.46 -16.87 12.93
CA ASP A 183 0.02 -15.51 13.25
C ASP A 183 0.20 -14.58 12.03
N ALA A 184 -0.90 -14.32 11.32
CA ALA A 184 -0.95 -13.39 10.22
C ALA A 184 -0.89 -11.94 10.70
N ILE A 185 -1.33 -11.62 11.92
CA ILE A 185 -1.26 -10.25 12.44
C ILE A 185 0.21 -9.84 12.57
N GLU A 186 1.05 -10.70 13.17
CA GLU A 186 2.50 -10.48 13.26
C GLU A 186 3.14 -10.29 11.89
N VAL A 187 2.75 -11.12 10.90
CA VAL A 187 3.22 -11.00 9.52
C VAL A 187 2.95 -9.61 8.95
N TRP A 188 1.73 -9.11 9.12
CA TRP A 188 1.33 -7.82 8.57
C TRP A 188 1.94 -6.62 9.27
N GLN A 189 2.45 -6.77 10.50
CA GLN A 189 3.23 -5.75 11.23
C GLN A 189 4.67 -5.63 10.74
N MET A 190 5.21 -6.66 10.06
CA MET A 190 6.61 -6.66 9.66
C MET A 190 6.92 -5.55 8.63
N PRO A 191 8.12 -4.93 8.73
CA PRO A 191 8.68 -4.13 7.66
C PRO A 191 8.86 -4.96 6.38
N LYS A 192 8.60 -4.35 5.22
CA LYS A 192 8.66 -5.02 3.91
C LYS A 192 10.02 -5.67 3.63
N ASN A 193 11.10 -4.96 3.95
CA ASN A 193 12.48 -5.45 3.81
C ASN A 193 12.78 -6.67 4.68
N LYS A 194 12.05 -6.88 5.78
CA LYS A 194 12.18 -8.09 6.61
C LYS A 194 11.29 -9.22 6.10
N ALA A 195 10.04 -8.91 5.75
CA ALA A 195 9.04 -9.89 5.30
C ALA A 195 9.56 -10.75 4.13
N ILE A 196 10.23 -10.15 3.15
CA ILE A 196 10.78 -10.86 1.98
C ILE A 196 11.66 -12.06 2.39
N HIS A 197 12.45 -11.93 3.46
CA HIS A 197 13.37 -12.98 3.88
C HIS A 197 12.69 -14.20 4.51
N PHE A 198 11.40 -14.10 4.85
CA PHE A 198 10.61 -15.20 5.39
C PHE A 198 9.84 -15.98 4.32
N LEU A 199 9.97 -15.62 3.03
CA LEU A 199 9.34 -16.37 1.95
C LEU A 199 9.84 -17.84 1.94
N PRO A 200 8.94 -18.82 1.72
CA PRO A 200 9.22 -20.23 1.97
C PRO A 200 10.18 -20.86 0.97
N GLU A 201 10.21 -20.35 -0.28
CA GLU A 201 11.06 -20.88 -1.35
C GLU A 201 12.21 -19.90 -1.67
N ASP A 202 13.43 -20.42 -1.82
CA ASP A 202 14.60 -19.59 -2.11
C ASP A 202 14.52 -18.89 -3.46
N GLU A 203 13.97 -19.55 -4.48
CA GLU A 203 13.76 -18.93 -5.79
C GLU A 203 12.78 -17.74 -5.69
N MET A 204 11.62 -17.95 -5.06
CA MET A 204 10.62 -16.91 -4.83
C MET A 204 11.20 -15.72 -4.07
N LYS A 205 11.96 -16.00 -3.00
CA LYS A 205 12.65 -15.02 -2.18
C LYS A 205 13.67 -14.23 -2.98
N ASN A 206 14.51 -14.90 -3.77
CA ASN A 206 15.52 -14.25 -4.59
C ASN A 206 14.88 -13.34 -5.66
N ILE A 207 13.81 -13.78 -6.32
CA ILE A 207 13.09 -12.95 -7.30
C ILE A 207 12.49 -11.71 -6.62
N ALA A 208 11.87 -11.86 -5.45
CA ALA A 208 11.34 -10.73 -4.69
C ALA A 208 12.45 -9.75 -4.29
N ILE A 209 13.62 -10.23 -3.84
CA ILE A 209 14.79 -9.38 -3.55
C ILE A 209 15.21 -8.61 -4.81
N GLN A 210 15.35 -9.29 -5.95
CA GLN A 210 15.72 -8.63 -7.21
C GLN A 210 14.71 -7.56 -7.62
N PHE A 211 13.41 -7.81 -7.48
CA PHE A 211 12.38 -6.82 -7.73
C PHE A 211 12.59 -5.53 -6.89
N TYR A 212 12.86 -5.66 -5.59
CA TYR A 212 13.09 -4.48 -4.73
C TYR A 212 14.42 -3.79 -4.99
N GLU A 213 15.47 -4.52 -5.38
CA GLU A 213 16.73 -3.89 -5.79
C GLU A 213 16.55 -3.08 -7.08
N CYS A 214 15.81 -3.60 -8.06
CA CYS A 214 15.42 -2.84 -9.26
C CYS A 214 14.58 -1.62 -8.89
N THR A 215 13.62 -1.78 -7.96
CA THR A 215 12.79 -0.68 -7.45
C THR A 215 13.64 0.45 -6.88
N LYS A 216 14.61 0.13 -6.00
CA LYS A 216 15.49 1.14 -5.38
C LYS A 216 16.33 1.88 -6.42
N ARG A 217 16.85 1.17 -7.43
CA ARG A 217 17.64 1.79 -8.51
C ARG A 217 16.77 2.70 -9.36
N TYR A 218 15.62 2.21 -9.82
CA TYR A 218 14.71 2.98 -10.64
C TYR A 218 14.21 4.25 -9.95
N TYR A 219 13.78 4.20 -8.69
CA TYR A 219 13.34 5.42 -7.99
C TYR A 219 14.47 6.32 -7.48
N SER A 220 15.73 5.88 -7.60
CA SER A 220 16.88 6.78 -7.42
C SER A 220 17.20 7.60 -8.68
N ASP A 221 16.78 7.09 -9.85
CA ASP A 221 16.92 7.70 -11.17
C ASP A 221 15.75 7.27 -12.05
N GLU A 222 14.62 7.97 -11.91
CA GLU A 222 13.31 7.66 -12.53
C GLU A 222 13.28 7.76 -14.07
N SER A 223 14.47 7.75 -14.71
CA SER A 223 14.66 7.76 -16.15
C SER A 223 15.12 6.41 -16.72
N SER A 224 15.52 5.45 -15.87
CA SER A 224 16.08 4.17 -16.31
C SER A 224 15.01 3.21 -16.84
N VAL A 225 14.86 3.15 -18.16
CA VAL A 225 13.99 2.17 -18.84
C VAL A 225 14.40 0.74 -18.52
N ALA A 226 15.71 0.47 -18.42
CA ALA A 226 16.23 -0.86 -18.14
C ALA A 226 15.79 -1.35 -16.76
N ASP A 227 15.96 -0.54 -15.71
CA ASP A 227 15.54 -0.93 -14.35
C ASP A 227 14.04 -1.12 -14.26
N ALA A 228 13.25 -0.28 -14.93
CA ALA A 228 11.80 -0.43 -14.96
C ALA A 228 11.34 -1.72 -15.69
N LEU A 229 11.98 -2.09 -16.80
CA LEU A 229 11.71 -3.35 -17.48
C LEU A 229 12.14 -4.56 -16.63
N ASP A 230 13.25 -4.45 -15.91
CA ASP A 230 13.68 -5.48 -14.95
C ASP A 230 12.68 -5.61 -13.79
N MET A 231 12.10 -4.52 -13.29
CA MET A 231 11.01 -4.57 -12.32
C MET A 231 9.81 -5.35 -12.88
N VAL A 232 9.38 -5.06 -14.11
CA VAL A 232 8.28 -5.78 -14.78
C VAL A 232 8.58 -7.26 -14.88
N TYR A 233 9.77 -7.61 -15.34
CA TYR A 233 10.20 -9.00 -15.47
C TYR A 233 10.19 -9.73 -14.12
N ASN A 234 10.85 -9.17 -13.10
CA ASN A 234 10.94 -9.79 -11.79
C ASN A 234 9.58 -9.87 -11.08
N GLY A 235 8.72 -8.86 -11.22
CA GLY A 235 7.37 -8.91 -10.63
C GLY A 235 6.49 -10.00 -11.28
N SER A 236 6.54 -10.14 -12.61
CA SER A 236 5.87 -11.24 -13.32
C SER A 236 6.38 -12.61 -12.87
N LYS A 237 7.71 -12.76 -12.78
CA LYS A 237 8.35 -14.01 -12.31
C LYS A 237 8.03 -14.33 -10.86
N PHE A 238 7.90 -13.31 -10.01
CA PHE A 238 7.45 -13.50 -8.64
C PHE A 238 6.02 -14.04 -8.60
N PHE A 239 5.09 -13.47 -9.36
CA PHE A 239 3.72 -13.99 -9.44
C PHE A 239 3.65 -15.42 -10.00
N GLU A 240 4.47 -15.74 -11.01
CA GLU A 240 4.59 -17.11 -11.53
C GLU A 240 5.04 -18.08 -10.43
N SER A 241 6.12 -17.74 -9.73
CA SER A 241 6.67 -18.56 -8.64
C SER A 241 5.67 -18.76 -7.50
N VAL A 242 4.97 -17.71 -7.08
CA VAL A 242 3.93 -17.80 -6.04
C VAL A 242 2.77 -18.68 -6.49
N LYS A 243 2.33 -18.55 -7.75
CA LYS A 243 1.23 -19.34 -8.28
C LYS A 243 1.58 -20.83 -8.30
N VAL A 244 2.74 -21.20 -8.85
CA VAL A 244 3.21 -22.59 -8.91
C VAL A 244 3.34 -23.16 -7.50
N TRP A 245 3.97 -22.41 -6.59
CA TRP A 245 4.10 -22.82 -5.20
C TRP A 245 2.73 -23.07 -4.55
N PHE A 246 1.78 -22.15 -4.68
CA PHE A 246 0.46 -22.27 -4.05
C PHE A 246 -0.39 -23.41 -4.64
N GLU A 247 -0.26 -23.68 -5.94
CA GLU A 247 -0.92 -24.82 -6.60
C GLU A 247 -0.39 -26.17 -6.08
N ASN A 248 0.89 -26.26 -5.73
CA ASN A 248 1.51 -27.46 -5.18
C ASN A 248 1.18 -27.72 -3.69
N GLN A 249 0.53 -26.77 -3.00
CA GLN A 249 0.11 -26.91 -1.59
C GLN A 249 -1.32 -27.46 -1.46
N LYS A 250 -2.04 -27.67 -2.58
CA LYS A 250 -3.41 -28.18 -2.63
C LYS A 250 -3.44 -29.70 -2.74
#